data_AF-A0A938QYA1-F1
#
_entry.id   AF-A0A938QYA1-F1
#
_cell.length_a   1.000
_cell.length_b   1.000
_cell.length_c   1.000
_cell.angle_alpha   90.00
_cell.angle_beta   90.00
_cell.angle_gamma   90.00
#
_symmetry.space_group_name_H-M   'P 1'
#
loop_
_entity.id
_entity.type
_entity.pdbx_description
1 polymer ?
#
loop_
_entity_poly.entity_id
_entity_poly.type
_entity_poly.pdbx_seq_one_letter_code
_entity_poly.pdbx_strand_id
1 'polypeptide(L)'
;MGTRPNQAQRYRERTYRTRMSRPGLVSFRVAVQETDLLVMAARDLSPEVRRLVVAQRRQLEDYLQAHPAFLTTLTPWPEDPYAPPVVRDMIAAGDRAGVGPMAAVAGALAERVGRALMADSTEVIVENGGDIFLALTAPATVALFAG
;
A
#
# COMPACT_ATOMS: atom_id res chain seq x y z
N MET A 1 -19.31 -16.58 -35.58
CA MET A 1 -19.29 -16.95 -34.15
C MET A 1 -17.85 -17.27 -33.80
N GLY A 2 -17.08 -16.25 -33.38
CA GLY A 2 -15.65 -16.39 -33.10
C GLY A 2 -15.40 -16.07 -31.63
N THR A 3 -14.96 -17.06 -30.87
CA THR A 3 -14.58 -16.93 -29.46
C THR A 3 -13.30 -16.11 -29.35
N ARG A 4 -13.39 -14.93 -28.72
CA ARG A 4 -12.22 -14.14 -28.34
C ARG A 4 -11.51 -14.84 -27.17
N PRO A 5 -10.21 -15.15 -27.26
CA PRO A 5 -9.50 -15.76 -26.15
C PRO A 5 -9.40 -14.81 -24.95
N ASN A 6 -9.65 -15.39 -23.78
CA ASN A 6 -9.54 -14.79 -22.45
C ASN A 6 -8.13 -14.22 -22.25
N GLN A 7 -8.02 -12.90 -22.13
CA GLN A 7 -6.75 -12.25 -21.82
C GLN A 7 -6.40 -12.51 -20.36
N ALA A 8 -5.64 -13.57 -20.14
CA ALA A 8 -4.91 -13.81 -18.92
C ALA A 8 -4.25 -12.52 -18.43
N GLN A 9 -4.57 -12.12 -17.20
CA GLN A 9 -3.82 -11.13 -16.44
C GLN A 9 -2.34 -11.50 -16.52
N ARG A 10 -1.56 -10.72 -17.28
CA ARG A 10 -0.11 -10.83 -17.36
C ARG A 10 0.45 -10.67 -15.95
N TYR A 11 0.80 -11.77 -15.29
CA TYR A 11 1.76 -11.75 -14.20
C TYR A 11 3.07 -11.22 -14.77
N ARG A 12 3.31 -9.91 -14.61
CA ARG A 12 4.64 -9.33 -14.86
C ARG A 12 5.46 -9.64 -13.63
N GLU A 13 6.46 -10.49 -13.80
CA GLU A 13 7.46 -10.74 -12.78
C GLU A 13 8.05 -9.39 -12.32
N ARG A 14 7.95 -9.09 -11.03
CA ARG A 14 8.38 -7.80 -10.45
C ARG A 14 9.90 -7.77 -10.29
N THR A 15 10.62 -7.94 -11.39
CA THR A 15 12.08 -8.03 -11.45
C THR A 15 12.78 -6.78 -10.92
N TYR A 16 12.10 -5.62 -10.86
CA TYR A 16 12.64 -4.41 -10.23
C TYR A 16 12.93 -4.60 -8.73
N ARG A 17 12.16 -5.46 -8.03
CA ARG A 17 12.31 -5.71 -6.60
C ARG A 17 13.66 -6.34 -6.25
N THR A 18 14.28 -7.08 -7.17
CA THR A 18 15.59 -7.71 -6.95
C THR A 18 16.74 -6.71 -6.94
N ARG A 19 16.51 -5.48 -7.43
CA ARG A 19 17.51 -4.40 -7.47
C ARG A 19 17.42 -3.46 -6.27
N MET A 20 16.43 -3.64 -5.40
CA MET A 20 16.26 -2.83 -4.20
C MET A 20 17.13 -3.39 -3.08
N SER A 21 18.13 -2.64 -2.66
CA SER A 21 18.98 -2.97 -1.53
C SER A 21 19.34 -1.72 -0.74
N ARG A 22 19.41 -1.87 0.58
CA ARG A 22 19.92 -0.84 1.48
C ARG A 22 20.79 -1.51 2.55
N PRO A 23 22.06 -1.12 2.71
CA PRO A 23 22.94 -1.71 3.72
C PRO A 23 22.31 -1.64 5.11
N GLY A 24 22.38 -2.73 5.87
CA GLY A 24 21.83 -2.81 7.23
C GLY A 24 20.32 -3.11 7.30
N LEU A 25 19.61 -3.19 6.18
CA LEU A 25 18.20 -3.59 6.16
C LEU A 25 18.00 -4.97 5.53
N VAL A 26 17.09 -5.73 6.12
CA VAL A 26 16.59 -7.01 5.60
C VAL A 26 15.36 -6.73 4.73
N SER A 27 15.34 -7.31 3.54
CA SER A 27 14.22 -7.21 2.60
C SER A 27 13.33 -8.45 2.68
N PHE A 28 12.01 -8.26 2.78
CA PHE A 28 11.04 -9.34 2.84
C PHE A 28 9.70 -8.94 2.19
N ARG A 29 8.91 -9.94 1.80
CA ARG A 29 7.63 -9.74 1.09
C ARG A 29 6.46 -10.20 1.96
N VAL A 30 5.41 -9.37 2.03
CA VAL A 30 4.15 -9.73 2.68
C VAL A 30 2.99 -9.54 1.70
N ALA A 31 2.35 -10.66 1.35
CA ALA A 31 1.15 -10.68 0.52
C ALA A 31 -0.08 -11.13 1.31
N VAL A 32 -1.17 -10.38 1.18
CA VAL A 32 -2.50 -10.64 1.75
C VAL A 32 -3.55 -10.18 0.73
N GLN A 33 -4.26 -11.13 0.10
CA GLN A 33 -5.20 -10.87 -0.99
C GLN A 33 -4.53 -10.02 -2.10
N GLU A 34 -5.08 -8.85 -2.45
CA GLU A 34 -4.53 -7.96 -3.47
C GLU A 34 -3.37 -7.10 -2.98
N THR A 35 -3.14 -7.02 -1.66
CA THR A 35 -2.04 -6.26 -1.07
C THR A 35 -0.75 -7.07 -1.14
N ASP A 36 0.29 -6.51 -1.77
CA ASP A 36 1.58 -7.17 -1.99
C ASP A 36 2.73 -6.22 -1.69
N LEU A 37 3.18 -6.24 -0.44
CA LEU A 37 4.22 -5.34 0.07
C LEU A 37 5.61 -5.94 -0.12
N LEU A 38 6.55 -5.12 -0.59
CA LEU A 38 7.97 -5.32 -0.35
C LEU A 38 8.41 -4.38 0.77
N VAL A 39 9.03 -4.92 1.81
CA VAL A 39 9.44 -4.17 2.99
C VAL A 39 10.94 -4.32 3.20
N MET A 40 11.61 -3.23 3.55
CA MET A 40 12.97 -3.25 4.09
C MET A 40 12.99 -2.62 5.48
N ALA A 41 13.52 -3.34 6.46
CA ALA A 41 13.61 -2.92 7.86
C ALA A 41 14.85 -3.55 8.54
N ALA A 42 15.17 -3.15 9.78
CA ALA A 42 16.35 -3.59 10.52
C ALA A 42 16.40 -5.11 10.78
N ARG A 43 15.24 -5.78 10.77
CA ARG A 43 15.09 -7.24 10.88
C ARG A 43 13.85 -7.70 10.10
N ASP A 44 13.67 -9.01 9.99
CA ASP A 44 12.41 -9.56 9.47
C ASP A 44 11.26 -9.28 10.44
N LEU A 45 10.28 -8.51 9.96
CA LEU A 45 9.05 -8.12 10.66
C LEU A 45 7.81 -8.63 9.91
N SER A 46 7.96 -9.67 9.09
CA SER A 46 6.88 -10.24 8.28
C SER A 46 5.62 -10.60 9.09
N PRO A 47 5.72 -11.21 10.30
CA PRO A 47 4.55 -11.49 11.12
C PRO A 47 3.80 -10.23 11.57
N GLU A 48 4.52 -9.20 12.01
CA GLU A 48 4.00 -7.91 12.43
C GLU A 48 3.29 -7.20 11.27
N VAL A 49 3.96 -7.12 10.11
CA VAL A 49 3.41 -6.53 8.89
C VAL A 49 2.16 -7.28 8.44
N ARG A 50 2.16 -8.62 8.46
CA ARG A 50 0.98 -9.40 8.08
C ARG A 50 -0.22 -9.09 8.98
N ARG A 51 -0.02 -9.01 10.29
CA ARG A 51 -1.10 -8.66 11.24
C ARG A 51 -1.64 -7.26 10.98
N LEU A 52 -0.76 -6.29 10.73
CA LEU A 52 -1.13 -4.92 10.41
C LEU A 52 -1.96 -4.87 9.13
N VAL A 53 -1.48 -5.46 8.03
CA VAL A 53 -2.20 -5.48 6.75
C VAL A 53 -3.59 -6.09 6.90
N VAL A 54 -3.71 -7.23 7.59
CA VAL A 54 -5.02 -7.86 7.84
C VAL A 54 -5.95 -6.93 8.62
N ALA A 55 -5.45 -6.27 9.68
CA ALA A 55 -6.25 -5.34 10.46
C ALA A 55 -6.71 -4.12 9.66
N GLN A 56 -5.82 -3.54 8.84
CA GLN A 56 -6.15 -2.41 7.98
C GLN A 56 -7.17 -2.76 6.90
N ARG A 57 -7.01 -3.94 6.28
CA ARG A 57 -7.95 -4.42 5.27
C ARG A 57 -9.33 -4.66 5.85
N ARG A 58 -9.43 -5.31 7.02
CA ARG A 58 -10.72 -5.49 7.72
C ARG A 58 -11.42 -4.16 7.98
N GLN A 59 -10.70 -3.17 8.49
CA GLN A 59 -11.26 -1.83 8.73
C GLN A 59 -11.82 -1.19 7.44
N LEU A 60 -11.11 -1.33 6.32
CA LEU A 60 -11.58 -0.83 5.03
C LEU A 60 -12.77 -1.64 4.52
N GLU A 61 -12.70 -2.98 4.55
CA GLU A 61 -13.75 -3.89 4.09
C GLU A 61 -15.06 -3.67 4.87
N ASP A 62 -14.99 -3.51 6.19
CA ASP A 62 -16.15 -3.19 7.05
C ASP A 62 -16.76 -1.83 6.66
N TYR A 63 -15.92 -0.82 6.39
CA TYR A 63 -16.40 0.49 5.94
C TYR A 63 -17.06 0.42 4.56
N LEU A 64 -16.49 -0.34 3.63
CA LEU A 64 -17.04 -0.55 2.29
C LEU A 64 -18.38 -1.27 2.31
N GLN A 65 -18.60 -2.19 3.26
CA GLN A 65 -19.91 -2.85 3.43
C GLN A 65 -21.00 -1.85 3.83
N ALA A 66 -20.68 -0.91 4.73
CA ALA A 66 -21.60 0.15 5.14
C ALA A 66 -21.75 1.25 4.07
N HIS A 67 -20.70 1.49 3.27
CA HIS A 67 -20.66 2.56 2.27
C HIS A 67 -20.22 2.04 0.89
N PRO A 68 -21.03 1.25 0.17
CA PRO A 68 -20.61 0.64 -1.10
C PRO A 68 -20.17 1.64 -2.17
N ALA A 69 -20.73 2.86 -2.18
CA ALA A 69 -20.36 3.93 -3.11
C ALA A 69 -18.92 4.45 -2.91
N PHE A 70 -18.31 4.22 -1.74
CA PHE A 70 -16.92 4.57 -1.47
C PHE A 70 -15.95 3.86 -2.44
N LEU A 71 -16.29 2.62 -2.83
CA LEU A 71 -15.46 1.81 -3.73
C LEU A 71 -15.39 2.39 -5.15
N THR A 72 -16.48 3.01 -5.61
CA THR A 72 -16.67 3.36 -7.03
C THR A 72 -16.66 4.85 -7.30
N THR A 73 -16.74 5.70 -6.28
CA THR A 73 -16.66 7.15 -6.47
C THR A 73 -15.32 7.55 -7.08
N LEU A 74 -15.37 8.45 -8.06
CA LEU A 74 -14.19 9.05 -8.68
C LEU A 74 -13.98 10.50 -8.22
N THR A 75 -14.88 11.02 -7.38
CA THR A 75 -14.81 12.35 -6.78
C THR A 75 -14.54 12.25 -5.28
N PRO A 76 -14.06 13.33 -4.64
CA PRO A 76 -13.86 13.37 -3.20
C PRO A 76 -15.06 12.81 -2.42
N TRP A 77 -14.75 12.08 -1.36
CA TRP A 77 -15.74 11.53 -0.45
C TRP A 77 -16.00 12.53 0.69
N PRO A 78 -17.24 12.68 1.18
CA PRO A 78 -17.52 13.53 2.33
C PRO A 78 -16.64 13.19 3.54
N GLU A 79 -16.27 14.19 4.33
CA GLU A 79 -15.54 13.94 5.57
C GLU A 79 -16.35 13.06 6.51
N ASP A 80 -15.69 12.05 7.07
CA ASP A 80 -16.26 11.15 8.07
C ASP A 80 -15.31 10.99 9.27
N PRO A 81 -15.50 11.78 10.34
CA PRO A 81 -14.66 11.72 11.54
C PRO A 81 -14.71 10.36 12.26
N TYR A 82 -15.77 9.59 12.07
CA TYR A 82 -16.01 8.31 12.75
C TYR A 82 -15.48 7.12 11.94
N ALA A 83 -15.09 7.34 10.69
CA ALA A 83 -14.46 6.31 9.87
C ALA A 83 -13.16 5.79 10.52
N PRO A 84 -12.79 4.52 10.29
CA PRO A 84 -11.52 3.98 10.73
C PRO A 84 -10.33 4.82 10.23
N PRO A 85 -9.20 4.84 10.94
CA PRO A 85 -8.06 5.69 10.57
C PRO A 85 -7.62 5.58 9.11
N VAL A 86 -7.49 4.36 8.56
CA VAL A 86 -7.11 4.16 7.15
C VAL A 86 -8.09 4.79 6.17
N VAL A 87 -9.37 4.76 6.50
CA VAL A 87 -10.42 5.34 5.66
C VAL A 87 -10.35 6.87 5.71
N ARG A 88 -10.12 7.45 6.89
CA ARG A 88 -9.92 8.90 7.02
C ARG A 88 -8.68 9.38 6.27
N ASP A 89 -7.58 8.64 6.36
CA ASP A 89 -6.35 8.93 5.62
C ASP A 89 -6.64 8.94 4.10
N MET A 90 -7.42 7.97 3.60
CA MET A 90 -7.84 7.88 2.21
C MET A 90 -8.80 9.01 1.78
N ILE A 91 -9.78 9.37 2.62
CA ILE A 91 -10.71 10.48 2.38
C ILE A 91 -9.91 11.78 2.24
N ALA A 92 -9.04 12.07 3.20
CA ALA A 92 -8.23 13.28 3.19
C ALA A 92 -7.29 13.34 1.98
N ALA A 93 -6.71 12.21 1.56
CA ALA A 93 -5.89 12.14 0.36
C ALA A 93 -6.69 12.37 -0.93
N GLY A 94 -7.86 11.75 -1.04
CA GLY A 94 -8.77 11.94 -2.17
C GLY A 94 -9.26 13.38 -2.30
N ASP A 95 -9.63 14.00 -1.18
CA ASP A 95 -10.05 15.41 -1.12
C ASP A 95 -8.95 16.36 -1.63
N ARG A 96 -7.73 16.25 -1.10
CA ARG A 96 -6.60 17.09 -1.54
C ARG A 96 -6.26 16.93 -3.02
N ALA A 97 -6.47 15.74 -3.58
CA ALA A 97 -6.16 15.42 -4.98
C ALA A 97 -7.34 15.59 -5.93
N GLY A 98 -8.55 15.88 -5.43
CA GLY A 98 -9.76 16.00 -6.23
C GLY A 98 -10.23 14.68 -6.85
N VAL A 99 -9.96 13.54 -6.21
CA VAL A 99 -10.28 12.19 -6.71
C VAL A 99 -10.99 11.34 -5.64
N GLY A 100 -11.53 10.21 -6.06
CA GLY A 100 -12.10 9.21 -5.14
C GLY A 100 -11.06 8.61 -4.17
N PRO A 101 -11.45 8.27 -2.93
CA PRO A 101 -10.53 7.81 -1.88
C PRO A 101 -9.85 6.48 -2.20
N MET A 102 -10.45 5.61 -3.01
CA MET A 102 -9.82 4.36 -3.43
C MET A 102 -8.54 4.56 -4.24
N ALA A 103 -8.33 5.73 -4.86
CA ALA A 103 -7.07 6.07 -5.52
C ALA A 103 -5.88 6.13 -4.54
N ALA A 104 -6.13 6.31 -3.24
CA ALA A 104 -5.10 6.44 -2.21
C ALA A 104 -4.80 5.12 -1.46
N VAL A 105 -5.51 4.02 -1.75
CA VAL A 105 -5.48 2.80 -0.93
C VAL A 105 -4.08 2.20 -0.78
N ALA A 106 -3.30 2.14 -1.86
CA ALA A 106 -1.99 1.50 -1.84
C ALA A 106 -0.96 2.33 -1.06
N GLY A 107 -0.93 3.64 -1.28
CA GLY A 107 -0.15 4.60 -0.49
C GLY A 107 -0.54 4.63 0.99
N ALA A 108 -1.85 4.67 1.30
CA ALA A 108 -2.32 4.68 2.68
C ALA A 108 -1.88 3.42 3.46
N LEU A 109 -1.96 2.24 2.84
CA LEU A 109 -1.47 1.00 3.45
C LEU A 109 0.05 1.00 3.62
N ALA A 110 0.80 1.46 2.62
CA ALA A 110 2.26 1.56 2.69
C ALA A 110 2.71 2.49 3.84
N GLU A 111 2.06 3.65 3.96
CA GLU A 111 2.34 4.62 5.01
C GLU A 111 2.02 4.08 6.40
N ARG A 112 0.83 3.49 6.59
CA ARG A 112 0.44 2.97 7.91
C ARG A 112 1.31 1.82 8.38
N VAL A 113 1.69 0.91 7.48
CA VAL A 113 2.68 -0.13 7.80
C VAL A 113 4.02 0.52 8.11
N GLY A 114 4.50 1.42 7.26
CA GLY A 114 5.79 2.08 7.42
C GLY A 114 5.94 2.79 8.76
N ARG A 115 4.94 3.60 9.14
CA ARG A 115 4.89 4.30 10.43
C ARG A 115 4.86 3.34 11.62
N ALA A 116 4.13 2.23 11.52
CA ALA A 116 4.08 1.24 12.60
C ALA A 116 5.44 0.56 12.81
N LEU A 117 6.18 0.28 11.75
CA LEU A 117 7.50 -0.36 11.83
C LEU A 117 8.60 0.56 12.38
N MET A 118 8.39 1.88 12.43
CA MET A 118 9.34 2.83 13.00
C MET A 118 9.61 2.59 14.50
N ALA A 119 8.74 1.85 15.20
CA ALA A 119 8.98 1.43 16.58
C ALA A 119 10.07 0.36 16.71
N ASP A 120 10.30 -0.43 15.66
CA ASP A 120 11.24 -1.56 15.63
C ASP A 120 12.44 -1.32 14.70
N SER A 121 12.41 -0.28 13.87
CA SER A 121 13.41 -0.02 12.83
C SER A 121 13.62 1.48 12.59
N THR A 122 14.87 1.94 12.70
CA THR A 122 15.22 3.35 12.48
C THR A 122 15.01 3.80 11.03
N GLU A 123 15.22 2.88 10.07
CA GLU A 123 14.92 3.10 8.66
C GLU A 123 13.89 2.08 8.18
N VAL A 124 12.90 2.54 7.41
CA VAL A 124 11.84 1.69 6.87
C VAL A 124 11.55 2.09 5.43
N ILE A 125 11.45 1.09 4.56
CA ILE A 125 10.94 1.24 3.20
C ILE A 125 9.78 0.27 3.02
N VAL A 126 8.64 0.76 2.54
CA VAL A 126 7.48 -0.08 2.19
C VAL A 126 7.03 0.27 0.79
N GLU A 127 7.13 -0.67 -0.14
CA GLU A 127 6.60 -0.55 -1.51
C GLU A 127 5.32 -1.36 -1.65
N ASN A 128 4.29 -0.74 -2.22
CA ASN A 128 3.01 -1.35 -2.52
C ASN A 128 2.58 -1.04 -3.97
N GLY A 129 3.15 -1.77 -4.93
CA GLY A 129 2.95 -1.51 -6.34
C GLY A 129 3.69 -0.25 -6.79
N GLY A 130 2.94 0.81 -7.09
CA GLY A 130 3.49 2.11 -7.51
C GLY A 130 3.80 3.07 -6.35
N ASP A 131 3.31 2.76 -5.15
CA ASP A 131 3.44 3.62 -3.97
C ASP A 131 4.59 3.18 -3.07
N ILE A 132 5.31 4.15 -2.50
CA ILE A 132 6.45 3.88 -1.62
C ILE A 132 6.40 4.81 -0.41
N PHE A 133 6.42 4.23 0.79
CA PHE A 133 6.75 4.94 2.02
C PHE A 133 8.26 4.83 2.29
N LEU A 134 8.88 5.95 2.64
CA LEU A 134 10.30 6.05 2.98
C LEU A 134 10.48 6.82 4.29
N ALA A 135 11.11 6.18 5.27
CA ALA A 135 11.64 6.84 6.45
C ALA A 135 13.11 6.44 6.57
N LEU A 136 14.01 7.38 6.26
CA LEU A 136 15.44 7.12 6.07
C LEU A 136 16.27 8.17 6.81
N THR A 137 17.44 7.77 7.31
CA THR A 137 18.42 8.64 7.97
C THR A 137 19.50 9.16 7.03
N ALA A 138 19.56 8.63 5.80
CA ALA A 138 20.47 9.08 4.75
C ALA A 138 19.77 9.10 3.38
N PRO A 139 20.27 9.88 2.40
CA PRO A 139 19.68 9.93 1.07
C PRO A 139 19.49 8.55 0.42
N ALA A 140 18.52 8.45 -0.48
CA ALA A 140 18.26 7.28 -1.31
C ALA A 140 17.87 7.70 -2.73
N THR A 141 18.11 6.80 -3.68
CA THR A 141 17.65 6.93 -5.05
C THR A 141 16.44 6.04 -5.26
N VAL A 142 15.32 6.62 -5.68
CA VAL A 142 14.13 5.87 -6.09
C VAL A 142 14.17 5.74 -7.61
N ALA A 143 14.29 4.51 -8.11
CA ALA A 143 14.26 4.25 -9.54
C ALA A 143 12.81 4.27 -10.05
N LEU A 144 12.57 5.02 -11.12
CA LEU A 144 11.32 4.98 -11.88
C LEU A 144 11.55 4.23 -13.18
N PHE A 145 10.69 3.26 -13.49
CA PHE A 145 10.73 2.52 -14.73
C PHE A 145 9.52 2.91 -15.61
N ALA A 146 9.78 3.54 -16.75
CA ALA A 146 8.74 4.10 -17.62
C ALA A 146 8.14 3.12 -18.65
N GLY A 147 8.51 1.83 -18.59
CA GLY A 147 8.05 0.81 -19.55
C GLY A 147 9.09 0.46 -20.60
#